data_AF-A0A7W6T3M4-F1
#
_entry.id   AF-A0A7W6T3M4-F1
#
_cell.length_a   1.000
_cell.length_b   1.000
_cell.length_c   1.000
_cell.angle_alpha   90.00
_cell.angle_beta   90.00
_cell.angle_gamma   90.00
#
_symmetry.space_group_name_H-M   'P 1'
#
loop_
_entity.id
_entity.type
_entity.pdbx_description
1 polymer ?
#
loop_
_entity_poly.entity_id
_entity_poly.type
_entity_poly.pdbx_seq_one_letter_code
_entity_poly.pdbx_strand_id
1 'polypeptide(L)'
;GASRYNFQNLAGGSYSMFGSSGVAYQSVGFAIAPDTVFVTGSSQETVKTWGFRGAYTHNWDPYWNTALYGAYAQAQFGSLAKTTLCGAGGAGGVFGGLVGVTGCNPDFAVAQVGVITRWTPVKNLTFSADLNWTHLDQKYSGTVGYAGAGATAKPAAVYELKDQDTITLLLRAQRNW
;
A
#
# COMPACT_ATOMS: atom_id res chain seq x y z
N GLY A 1 -14.51 12.18 -0.61
CA GLY A 1 -14.48 11.37 0.61
C GLY A 1 -13.40 11.92 1.52
N ALA A 2 -13.09 11.25 2.62
CA ALA A 2 -11.92 11.58 3.43
C ALA A 2 -11.11 10.29 3.65
N SER A 3 -10.57 9.79 2.54
CA SER A 3 -9.89 8.50 2.42
C SER A 3 -8.77 8.34 3.45
N ARG A 4 -8.16 9.46 3.87
CA ARG A 4 -7.15 9.55 4.93
C ARG A 4 -7.58 9.00 6.30
N TYR A 5 -8.87 8.94 6.60
CA TYR A 5 -9.32 8.38 7.88
C TYR A 5 -9.12 6.86 7.93
N ASN A 6 -9.24 6.19 6.79
CA ASN A 6 -8.94 4.77 6.63
C ASN A 6 -7.47 4.54 6.27
N PHE A 7 -6.96 5.28 5.27
CA PHE A 7 -5.56 5.27 4.83
C PHE A 7 -4.78 6.35 5.59
N GLN A 8 -4.50 6.07 6.86
CA GLN A 8 -3.85 6.99 7.82
C GLN A 8 -2.72 7.81 7.17
N ASN A 9 -2.60 9.09 7.55
CA ASN A 9 -1.66 10.02 6.93
C ASN A 9 -0.18 9.54 6.97
N LEU A 10 0.17 8.73 7.97
CA LEU A 10 1.51 8.15 8.16
C LEU A 10 1.73 6.86 7.35
N ALA A 11 0.69 6.20 6.84
CA ALA A 11 0.77 4.99 6.03
C ALA A 11 0.96 5.29 4.53
N GLY A 12 0.82 6.55 4.12
CA GLY A 12 0.86 6.98 2.73
C GLY A 12 -0.48 6.78 2.01
N GLY A 13 -0.88 7.77 1.20
CA GLY A 13 -2.05 7.70 0.33
C GLY A 13 -1.75 7.17 -1.08
N SER A 14 -0.47 6.92 -1.38
CA SER A 14 0.03 6.48 -2.67
C SER A 14 1.07 5.39 -2.47
N TYR A 15 1.00 4.33 -3.26
CA TYR A 15 1.86 3.16 -3.18
C TYR A 15 2.54 2.94 -4.53
N SER A 16 3.83 2.62 -4.49
CA SER A 16 4.62 2.18 -5.64
C SER A 16 5.69 1.24 -5.11
N MET A 17 5.40 -0.05 -5.21
CA MET A 17 6.20 -1.13 -4.65
C MET A 17 6.71 -2.00 -5.80
N PHE A 18 7.94 -2.48 -5.70
CA PHE A 18 8.57 -3.24 -6.76
C PHE A 18 9.18 -4.52 -6.20
N GLY A 19 9.07 -5.61 -6.96
CA GLY A 19 9.50 -6.94 -6.56
C GLY A 19 10.10 -7.73 -7.71
N SER A 20 10.33 -9.02 -7.49
CA SER A 20 10.79 -9.94 -8.53
C SER A 20 9.69 -10.26 -9.55
N SER A 21 10.07 -10.53 -10.79
CA SER A 21 9.19 -11.04 -11.85
C SER A 21 9.87 -12.19 -12.57
N GLY A 22 9.06 -13.13 -13.07
CA GLY A 22 9.53 -14.21 -13.95
C GLY A 22 9.29 -13.95 -15.44
N VAL A 23 8.62 -12.84 -15.79
CA VAL A 23 8.14 -12.57 -17.16
C VAL A 23 8.44 -11.15 -17.65
N ALA A 24 8.99 -10.29 -16.79
CA ALA A 24 9.32 -8.90 -17.08
C ALA A 24 10.60 -8.49 -16.29
N TYR A 25 11.05 -7.23 -16.42
CA TYR A 25 12.25 -6.75 -15.73
C TYR A 25 12.13 -6.91 -14.20
N GLN A 26 10.98 -6.48 -13.65
CA GLN A 26 10.58 -6.63 -12.26
C GLN A 26 9.05 -6.64 -12.19
N SER A 27 8.48 -6.92 -11.02
CA SER A 27 7.06 -6.69 -10.78
C SER A 27 6.83 -5.33 -10.13
N VAL A 28 5.63 -4.78 -10.32
CA VAL A 28 5.20 -3.51 -9.73
C VAL A 28 3.77 -3.64 -9.21
N GLY A 29 3.56 -3.11 -8.02
CA GLY A 29 2.27 -2.84 -7.41
C GLY A 29 2.14 -1.35 -7.15
N PHE A 30 1.05 -0.75 -7.61
CA PHE A 30 0.78 0.66 -7.35
C PHE A 30 -0.69 0.87 -7.01
N ALA A 31 -0.95 1.89 -6.21
CA ALA A 31 -2.29 2.30 -5.83
C ALA A 31 -2.28 3.74 -5.34
N ILE A 32 -3.45 4.37 -5.38
CA ILE A 32 -3.67 5.69 -4.80
C ILE A 32 -5.05 5.74 -4.19
N ALA A 33 -5.18 6.29 -2.98
CA ALA A 33 -6.44 6.51 -2.28
C ALA A 33 -6.85 7.99 -2.33
N PRO A 34 -7.33 8.52 -3.48
CA PRO A 34 -7.84 9.88 -3.54
C PRO A 34 -9.20 9.99 -2.82
N ASP A 35 -9.63 11.22 -2.56
CA ASP A 35 -10.95 11.49 -1.99
C ASP A 35 -12.07 11.43 -3.03
N THR A 36 -11.79 11.90 -4.24
CA THR A 36 -12.71 11.91 -5.38
C THR A 36 -11.92 11.70 -6.67
N VAL A 37 -12.63 11.28 -7.72
CA VAL A 37 -12.17 11.27 -9.10
C VAL A 37 -12.99 12.28 -9.89
N PHE A 38 -12.33 13.01 -10.78
CA PHE A 38 -12.96 13.95 -11.70
C PHE A 38 -12.48 13.69 -13.12
N VAL A 39 -13.40 13.71 -14.07
CA VAL A 39 -13.13 13.62 -15.50
C VAL A 39 -13.73 14.86 -16.16
N THR A 40 -13.01 15.48 -17.10
CA THR A 40 -13.53 16.67 -17.80
C THR A 40 -14.90 16.37 -18.41
N GLY A 41 -15.91 17.18 -18.05
CA GLY A 41 -17.29 16.99 -18.50
C GLY A 41 -18.15 16.07 -17.61
N SER A 42 -17.61 15.57 -16.48
CA SER A 42 -18.36 14.79 -15.49
C SER A 42 -18.59 15.57 -14.19
N SER A 43 -19.43 15.04 -13.31
CA SER A 43 -19.42 15.40 -11.88
C SER A 43 -18.25 14.72 -11.16
N GLN A 44 -17.88 15.23 -9.98
CA GLN A 44 -16.95 14.51 -9.10
C GLN A 44 -17.58 13.22 -8.57
N GLU A 45 -16.86 12.12 -8.66
CA GLU A 45 -17.25 10.82 -8.10
C GLU A 45 -16.44 10.56 -6.82
N THR A 46 -17.12 10.22 -5.72
CA THR A 46 -16.44 9.91 -4.45
C THR A 46 -15.87 8.50 -4.45
N VAL A 47 -14.62 8.35 -4.00
CA VAL A 47 -14.04 7.04 -3.70
C VAL A 47 -14.54 6.60 -2.33
N LYS A 48 -15.05 5.37 -2.24
CA LYS A 48 -15.51 4.78 -0.98
C LYS A 48 -14.35 4.03 -0.35
N THR A 49 -14.17 4.21 0.95
CA THR A 49 -13.12 3.52 1.69
C THR A 49 -13.67 2.97 2.99
N TRP A 50 -13.12 1.84 3.42
CA TRP A 50 -13.37 1.28 4.76
C TRP A 50 -12.10 0.59 5.23
N GLY A 51 -11.98 0.41 6.55
CA GLY A 51 -10.86 -0.28 7.14
C GLY A 51 -11.01 -0.44 8.63
N PHE A 52 -10.08 -1.17 9.22
CA PHE A 52 -9.99 -1.35 10.66
C PHE A 52 -8.52 -1.51 11.07
N ARG A 53 -8.25 -1.26 12.35
CA ARG A 53 -6.93 -1.48 12.95
C ARG A 53 -7.08 -1.94 14.39
N GLY A 54 -6.10 -2.68 14.86
CA GLY A 54 -6.08 -3.21 16.22
C GLY A 54 -4.67 -3.50 16.69
N ALA A 55 -4.52 -3.59 18.01
CA ALA A 55 -3.28 -4.00 18.63
C ALA A 55 -3.57 -4.68 19.96
N TYR A 56 -2.71 -5.62 20.32
CA TYR A 56 -2.68 -6.27 21.63
C TYR A 56 -1.27 -6.17 22.18
N THR A 57 -1.13 -5.82 23.47
CA THR A 57 0.16 -5.75 24.17
C THR A 57 0.17 -6.74 25.32
N HIS A 58 1.19 -7.60 25.35
CA HIS A 58 1.48 -8.47 26.46
C HIS A 58 2.69 -7.94 27.24
N ASN A 59 2.52 -7.78 28.56
CA ASN A 59 3.58 -7.39 29.47
C ASN A 59 4.09 -8.67 30.16
N TRP A 60 5.28 -9.12 29.79
CA TRP A 60 5.89 -10.32 30.36
C TRP A 60 6.38 -10.07 31.79
N ASP A 61 7.02 -8.90 31.97
CA ASP A 61 7.53 -8.40 33.25
C ASP A 61 7.61 -6.85 33.20
N PRO A 62 8.03 -6.15 34.28
CA PRO A 62 8.11 -4.69 34.31
C PRO A 62 9.09 -4.06 33.31
N TYR A 63 10.02 -4.83 32.75
CA TYR A 63 11.06 -4.39 31.84
C TYR A 63 10.81 -4.82 30.39
N TRP A 64 9.93 -5.79 30.15
CA TRP A 64 9.73 -6.41 28.84
C TRP A 64 8.26 -6.51 28.42
N ASN A 65 7.93 -5.92 27.25
CA ASN A 65 6.64 -6.15 26.59
C ASN A 65 6.78 -6.48 25.10
N THR A 66 5.74 -7.10 24.56
CA THR A 66 5.58 -7.32 23.12
C THR A 66 4.17 -6.94 22.71
N ALA A 67 4.05 -6.26 21.57
CA ALA A 67 2.76 -5.95 20.97
C ALA A 67 2.65 -6.56 19.58
N LEU A 68 1.51 -7.18 19.30
CA LEU A 68 1.07 -7.55 17.95
C LEU A 68 0.06 -6.50 17.50
N TYR A 69 0.24 -5.96 16.31
CA TYR A 69 -0.62 -4.92 15.76
C TYR A 69 -0.87 -5.15 14.27
N GLY A 70 -1.93 -4.54 13.75
CA GLY A 70 -2.22 -4.60 12.33
C GLY A 70 -3.34 -3.67 11.90
N ALA A 71 -3.47 -3.53 10.59
CA ALA A 71 -4.49 -2.74 9.94
C ALA A 71 -4.85 -3.33 8.57
N TYR A 72 -6.07 -3.06 8.14
CA TYR A 72 -6.55 -3.34 6.79
C TYR A 72 -7.37 -2.16 6.30
N ALA A 73 -7.17 -1.76 5.06
CA ALA A 73 -7.98 -0.74 4.41
C ALA A 73 -8.24 -1.10 2.94
N GLN A 74 -9.40 -0.73 2.43
CA GLN A 74 -9.80 -0.93 1.05
C GLN A 74 -10.31 0.38 0.45
N ALA A 75 -9.95 0.64 -0.81
CA ALA A 75 -10.53 1.68 -1.63
C ALA A 75 -11.36 1.07 -2.76
N GLN A 76 -12.53 1.67 -2.98
CA GLN A 76 -13.50 1.26 -3.99
C GLN A 76 -13.84 2.48 -4.85
N PHE A 77 -13.41 2.42 -6.10
CA PHE A 77 -13.69 3.41 -7.12
C PHE A 77 -15.08 3.18 -7.70
N GLY A 78 -15.76 4.28 -8.05
CA GLY A 78 -17.06 4.20 -8.68
C GLY A 78 -16.97 3.89 -10.19
N SER A 79 -18.14 3.84 -10.81
CA SER A 79 -18.27 3.42 -12.22
C SER A 79 -17.61 4.41 -13.19
N LEU A 80 -17.64 5.72 -12.90
CA LEU A 80 -16.99 6.72 -13.74
C LEU A 80 -15.48 6.47 -13.77
N ALA A 81 -14.86 6.33 -12.60
CA ALA A 81 -13.43 6.08 -12.49
C ALA A 81 -13.01 4.75 -13.12
N LYS A 82 -13.75 3.66 -12.84
CA LYS A 82 -13.49 2.35 -13.42
C LYS A 82 -13.60 2.34 -14.94
N THR A 83 -14.65 2.94 -15.49
CA THR A 83 -14.85 3.00 -16.95
C THR A 83 -13.77 3.86 -17.62
N THR A 84 -13.38 4.97 -17.00
CA THR A 84 -12.36 5.86 -17.58
C THR A 84 -10.96 5.23 -17.54
N LEU A 85 -10.58 4.63 -16.40
CA LEU A 85 -9.26 4.03 -16.22
C LEU A 85 -9.14 2.68 -16.93
N CYS A 86 -10.16 1.83 -16.81
CA CYS A 86 -10.07 0.44 -17.25
C CYS A 86 -10.91 0.12 -18.47
N GLY A 87 -11.93 0.92 -18.80
CA GLY A 87 -12.87 0.62 -19.87
C GLY A 87 -13.91 -0.44 -19.45
N ALA A 88 -14.89 -0.68 -20.33
CA ALA A 88 -15.95 -1.64 -20.05
C ALA A 88 -15.38 -3.06 -19.91
N GLY A 89 -15.71 -3.74 -18.81
CA GLY A 89 -15.19 -5.08 -18.53
C GLY A 89 -13.70 -5.14 -18.17
N GLY A 90 -13.05 -4.00 -17.96
CA GLY A 90 -11.63 -3.94 -17.58
C GLY A 90 -10.66 -3.84 -18.76
N ALA A 91 -11.13 -3.59 -19.98
CA ALA A 91 -10.30 -3.37 -21.17
C ALA A 91 -10.62 -2.04 -21.89
N GLY A 92 -9.58 -1.37 -22.40
CA GLY A 92 -9.71 -0.23 -23.32
C GLY A 92 -9.76 1.18 -22.70
N GLY A 93 -9.77 1.31 -21.36
CA GLY A 93 -9.63 2.61 -20.69
C GLY A 93 -8.20 3.18 -20.76
N VAL A 94 -7.95 4.31 -20.10
CA VAL A 94 -6.61 4.96 -20.11
C VAL A 94 -5.49 4.00 -19.69
N PHE A 95 -5.72 3.20 -18.65
CA PHE A 95 -4.79 2.17 -18.18
C PHE A 95 -5.10 0.80 -18.81
N GLY A 96 -6.38 0.40 -18.86
CA GLY A 96 -6.81 -0.89 -19.41
C GLY A 96 -6.58 -1.06 -20.91
N GLY A 97 -6.28 0.02 -21.64
CA GLY A 97 -5.92 0.00 -23.05
C GLY A 97 -4.41 0.00 -23.31
N LEU A 98 -3.58 0.06 -22.27
CA LEU A 98 -2.12 -0.03 -22.42
C LEU A 98 -1.72 -1.43 -22.89
N VAL A 99 -0.71 -1.49 -23.76
CA VAL A 99 -0.18 -2.75 -24.28
C VAL A 99 0.33 -3.62 -23.14
N GLY A 100 -0.14 -4.87 -23.10
CA GLY A 100 0.26 -5.87 -22.12
C GLY A 100 -0.61 -5.92 -20.86
N VAL A 101 -1.50 -4.94 -20.63
CA VAL A 101 -2.47 -5.00 -19.53
C VAL A 101 -3.56 -6.01 -19.88
N THR A 102 -3.75 -7.01 -19.03
CA THR A 102 -4.73 -8.09 -19.24
C THR A 102 -5.87 -8.07 -18.23
N GLY A 103 -5.73 -7.30 -17.16
CA GLY A 103 -6.76 -7.09 -16.15
C GLY A 103 -6.60 -5.72 -15.50
N CYS A 104 -7.71 -5.02 -15.34
CA CYS A 104 -7.70 -3.66 -14.81
C CYS A 104 -8.87 -3.45 -13.86
N ASN A 105 -8.55 -3.15 -12.61
CA ASN A 105 -9.48 -2.68 -11.60
C ASN A 105 -8.73 -1.72 -10.66
N PRO A 106 -9.15 -0.45 -10.55
CA PRO A 106 -8.47 0.52 -9.68
C PRO A 106 -8.81 0.35 -8.19
N ASP A 107 -9.78 -0.51 -7.84
CA ASP A 107 -9.98 -0.90 -6.45
C ASP A 107 -8.74 -1.62 -5.93
N PHE A 108 -8.35 -1.32 -4.70
CA PHE A 108 -7.20 -1.96 -4.08
C PHE A 108 -7.43 -2.13 -2.59
N ALA A 109 -6.64 -3.01 -1.97
CA ALA A 109 -6.56 -3.18 -0.54
C ALA A 109 -5.12 -3.13 -0.06
N VAL A 110 -4.92 -2.68 1.18
CA VAL A 110 -3.62 -2.71 1.86
C VAL A 110 -3.82 -3.34 3.23
N ALA A 111 -2.98 -4.31 3.53
CA ALA A 111 -2.90 -4.96 4.83
C ALA A 111 -1.53 -4.68 5.46
N GLN A 112 -1.50 -4.52 6.78
CA GLN A 112 -0.28 -4.45 7.56
C GLN A 112 -0.41 -5.31 8.80
N VAL A 113 0.65 -6.04 9.12
CA VAL A 113 0.79 -6.78 10.37
C VAL A 113 2.18 -6.55 10.90
N GLY A 114 2.30 -6.24 12.18
CA GLY A 114 3.60 -6.05 12.80
C GLY A 114 3.67 -6.55 14.22
N VAL A 115 4.88 -6.84 14.63
CA VAL A 115 5.25 -7.23 15.99
C VAL A 115 6.35 -6.30 16.46
N ILE A 116 6.16 -5.74 17.65
CA ILE A 116 7.18 -4.91 18.29
C ILE A 116 7.47 -5.43 19.69
N THR A 117 8.75 -5.63 19.95
CA THR A 117 9.25 -6.00 21.27
C THR A 117 10.03 -4.83 21.86
N ARG A 118 9.78 -4.53 23.15
CA ARG A 118 10.44 -3.43 23.87
C ARG A 118 11.04 -3.94 25.16
N TRP A 119 12.31 -3.61 25.39
CA TRP A 119 13.09 -4.00 26.56
C TRP A 119 13.70 -2.76 27.22
N THR A 120 13.38 -2.55 28.49
CA THR A 120 13.83 -1.41 29.30
C THR A 120 14.68 -1.91 30.47
N PRO A 121 15.95 -2.29 30.27
CA PRO A 121 16.75 -2.95 31.31
C PRO A 121 16.99 -2.10 32.56
N VAL A 122 17.07 -0.78 32.37
CA VAL A 122 17.24 0.19 33.43
C VAL A 122 16.32 1.38 33.19
N LYS A 123 16.02 2.11 34.25
CA LYS A 123 15.21 3.33 34.16
C LYS A 123 15.74 4.25 33.05
N ASN A 124 14.80 4.74 32.24
CA ASN A 124 15.01 5.66 31.14
C ASN A 124 15.83 5.13 29.94
N LEU A 125 16.15 3.84 29.83
CA LEU A 125 16.78 3.26 28.63
C LEU A 125 15.90 2.15 28.07
N THR A 126 15.38 2.33 26.85
CA THR A 126 14.53 1.34 26.17
C THR A 126 15.12 0.99 24.81
N PHE A 127 15.27 -0.31 24.55
CA PHE A 127 15.51 -0.87 23.23
C PHE A 127 14.20 -1.37 22.64
N SER A 128 14.01 -1.21 21.34
CA SER A 128 12.87 -1.80 20.63
C SER A 128 13.27 -2.34 19.27
N ALA A 129 12.67 -3.46 18.90
CA ALA A 129 12.70 -4.02 17.56
C ALA A 129 11.26 -4.13 17.06
N ASP A 130 10.96 -3.45 15.96
CA ASP A 130 9.66 -3.47 15.29
C ASP A 130 9.80 -4.12 13.92
N LEU A 131 9.10 -5.23 13.68
CA LEU A 131 9.03 -5.88 12.39
C LEU A 131 7.62 -5.69 11.84
N ASN A 132 7.52 -5.07 10.67
CA ASN A 132 6.25 -4.83 9.99
C ASN A 132 6.26 -5.47 8.60
N TRP A 133 5.20 -6.17 8.27
CA TRP A 133 4.88 -6.62 6.92
C TRP A 133 3.71 -5.81 6.38
N THR A 134 3.85 -5.33 5.15
CA THR A 134 2.80 -4.62 4.41
C THR A 134 2.55 -5.32 3.08
N HIS A 135 1.28 -5.52 2.75
CA HIS A 135 0.83 -6.14 1.51
C HIS A 135 -0.13 -5.20 0.75
N LEU A 136 0.10 -5.02 -0.54
CA LEU A 136 -0.73 -4.27 -1.46
C LEU A 136 -1.38 -5.23 -2.47
N ASP A 137 -2.71 -5.31 -2.45
CA ASP A 137 -3.55 -5.97 -3.47
C ASP A 137 -4.06 -4.91 -4.45
N GLN A 138 -3.46 -4.80 -5.64
CA GLN A 138 -3.73 -3.72 -6.62
C GLN A 138 -4.74 -4.09 -7.71
N LYS A 139 -5.11 -5.37 -7.84
CA LYS A 139 -6.10 -5.89 -8.81
C LYS A 139 -5.86 -5.58 -10.30
N TYR A 140 -4.64 -5.23 -10.66
CA TYR A 140 -4.17 -5.17 -12.05
C TYR A 140 -3.43 -6.46 -12.41
N SER A 141 -3.45 -6.85 -13.69
CA SER A 141 -2.69 -8.00 -14.19
C SER A 141 -2.13 -7.76 -15.59
N GLY A 142 -1.10 -8.54 -15.93
CA GLY A 142 -0.37 -8.42 -17.18
C GLY A 142 0.95 -7.66 -16.99
N THR A 143 1.34 -6.86 -17.97
CA THR A 143 2.56 -6.06 -17.92
C THR A 143 2.29 -4.62 -18.33
N VAL A 144 3.09 -3.69 -17.81
CA VAL A 144 3.02 -2.27 -18.18
C VAL A 144 4.41 -1.74 -18.56
N GLY A 145 4.46 -0.92 -19.61
CA GLY A 145 5.64 -0.13 -19.91
C GLY A 145 5.75 1.03 -18.92
N TYR A 146 6.80 1.01 -18.09
CA TYR A 146 7.10 2.11 -17.17
C TYR A 146 8.20 2.97 -17.76
N ALA A 147 7.99 4.28 -17.82
CA ALA A 147 8.95 5.24 -18.40
C ALA A 147 10.20 5.48 -17.53
N GLY A 148 10.23 4.91 -16.31
CA GLY A 148 11.25 5.19 -15.30
C GLY A 148 10.93 6.46 -14.52
N ALA A 149 11.38 6.51 -13.25
CA ALA A 149 11.33 7.74 -12.46
C ALA A 149 12.47 7.79 -11.43
N GLY A 150 13.07 8.97 -11.27
CA GLY A 150 14.09 9.20 -10.24
C GLY A 150 13.54 9.01 -8.82
N ALA A 151 12.26 9.33 -8.59
CA ALA A 151 11.62 9.20 -7.27
C ALA A 151 11.50 7.74 -6.80
N THR A 152 11.33 6.79 -7.71
CA THR A 152 11.29 5.34 -7.40
C THR A 152 12.65 4.67 -7.58
N ALA A 153 13.62 5.38 -8.15
CA ALA A 153 14.92 4.85 -8.59
C ALA A 153 14.80 3.60 -9.49
N LYS A 154 13.78 3.59 -10.36
CA LYS A 154 13.50 2.48 -11.29
C LYS A 154 13.68 2.91 -12.74
N PRO A 155 14.35 2.08 -13.59
CA PRO A 155 14.59 2.41 -14.99
C PRO A 155 13.35 2.26 -15.86
N ALA A 156 13.42 2.81 -17.07
CA ALA A 156 12.44 2.56 -18.12
C ALA A 156 12.51 1.10 -18.56
N ALA A 157 11.44 0.33 -18.36
CA ALA A 157 11.35 -1.09 -18.71
C ALA A 157 9.90 -1.56 -18.70
N VAL A 158 9.68 -2.81 -19.11
CA VAL A 158 8.40 -3.49 -18.91
C VAL A 158 8.40 -4.14 -17.52
N TYR A 159 7.34 -3.90 -16.74
CA TYR A 159 7.13 -4.47 -15.41
C TYR A 159 5.88 -5.34 -15.39
N GLU A 160 5.91 -6.43 -14.63
CA GLU A 160 4.75 -7.29 -14.37
C GLU A 160 3.85 -6.63 -13.34
N LEU A 161 2.56 -6.51 -13.64
CA LEU A 161 1.55 -6.02 -12.70
C LEU A 161 1.25 -7.13 -11.69
N LYS A 162 1.64 -6.92 -10.44
CA LYS A 162 1.37 -7.85 -9.33
C LYS A 162 1.16 -7.14 -8.01
N ASP A 163 0.46 -7.80 -7.12
CA ASP A 163 0.46 -7.49 -5.71
C ASP A 163 1.90 -7.50 -5.15
N GLN A 164 2.13 -6.70 -4.12
CA GLN A 164 3.48 -6.48 -3.59
C GLN A 164 3.51 -6.57 -2.08
N ASP A 165 4.62 -7.12 -1.59
CA ASP A 165 4.94 -7.22 -0.18
C ASP A 165 6.18 -6.40 0.14
N THR A 166 6.19 -5.80 1.33
CA THR A 166 7.42 -5.25 1.90
C THR A 166 7.52 -5.61 3.37
N ILE A 167 8.76 -5.76 3.83
CA ILE A 167 9.10 -6.00 5.23
C ILE A 167 9.99 -4.86 5.68
N THR A 168 9.62 -4.23 6.80
CA THR A 168 10.40 -3.16 7.42
C THR A 168 10.80 -3.58 8.82
N LEU A 169 12.09 -3.44 9.14
CA LEU A 169 12.62 -3.63 10.48
C LEU A 169 13.11 -2.27 11.02
N LEU A 170 12.57 -1.85 12.16
CA LEU A 170 13.05 -0.68 12.90
C LEU A 170 13.67 -1.12 14.23
N LEU A 171 14.97 -0.89 14.35
CA LEU A 171 15.69 -1.01 15.62
C LEU A 171 15.86 0.37 16.22
N ARG A 172 15.55 0.53 17.51
CA ARG A 172 15.69 1.80 18.23
C ARG A 172 16.28 1.56 19.61
N ALA A 173 17.20 2.43 20.00
CA ALA A 173 17.61 2.63 21.39
C ALA A 173 17.19 4.06 21.79
N GLN A 174 16.46 4.19 22.88
CA GLN A 174 15.97 5.48 23.38
C GLN A 174 16.44 5.66 24.83
N ARG A 175 17.19 6.75 25.08
CA ARG A 175 17.57 7.21 26.43
C ARG A 175 16.84 8.50 26.75
N ASN A 176 16.12 8.55 27.87
CA ASN A 176 15.56 9.78 28.43
C ASN A 176 16.47 10.26 29.59
N TRP A 177 16.71 11.57 29.66
CA TRP A 177 17.67 12.18 30.59
C TRP A 177 16.91 12.87 31.72
#